data_AF-A0A1J5J7F3-F1
#
_entry.id   AF-A0A1J5J7F3-F1
#
_cell.length_a   1.000
_cell.length_b   1.000
_cell.length_c   1.000
_cell.angle_alpha   90.00
_cell.angle_beta   90.00
_cell.angle_gamma   90.00
#
_symmetry.space_group_name_H-M   'P 1'
#
loop_
_entity.id
_entity.type
_entity.pdbx_description
1 polymer ?
#
loop_
_entity_poly.entity_id
_entity_poly.type
_entity_poly.pdbx_seq_one_letter_code
_entity_poly.pdbx_strand_id
1 'polypeptide(L)' 'MIKKLHSWEFYRYNLDSWEQIDKMVMTAKQYGADFVFIGALTLFGNGDADCKTLYYKFLEKHYPELVPKYKGL' A
#
# COMPACT_ATOMS: atom_id res chain seq x y z
N MET A 1 11.16 -3.94 20.17
CA MET A 1 11.00 -5.30 19.62
C MET A 1 9.92 -5.23 18.55
N ILE A 2 10.29 -5.09 17.28
CA ILE A 2 9.32 -5.06 16.17
C ILE A 2 8.87 -6.51 15.98
N LYS A 3 7.69 -6.85 16.52
CA LYS A 3 7.05 -8.13 16.23
C LYS A 3 6.87 -8.18 14.71
N LYS A 4 7.42 -9.22 14.10
CA LYS A 4 7.32 -9.54 12.69
C LYS A 4 5.84 -9.80 12.39
N LEU A 5 5.07 -8.73 12.17
CA LEU A 5 3.74 -8.80 11.59
C LEU A 5 3.91 -9.47 10.24
N HIS A 6 3.21 -10.58 10.05
CA HIS A 6 3.29 -11.42 8.88
C HIS A 6 3.16 -10.55 7.62
N SER A 7 4.22 -10.54 6.81
CA SER A 7 4.54 -9.51 5.82
C SER A 7 3.59 -9.44 4.61
N TRP A 8 2.44 -10.08 4.67
CA TRP A 8 1.53 -10.25 3.53
C TRP A 8 0.18 -9.57 3.73
N GLU A 9 -0.22 -9.23 4.97
CA GLU A 9 -1.50 -8.54 5.22
C GLU A 9 -1.39 -7.01 5.12
N PHE A 10 -0.19 -6.45 5.29
CA PHE A 10 0.03 -5.00 5.19
C PHE A 10 -0.12 -4.48 3.75
N TYR A 11 0.18 -5.30 2.74
CA TYR A 11 0.09 -4.93 1.32
C TYR A 11 -1.34 -4.92 0.76
N ARG A 12 -2.35 -5.36 1.54
CA ARG A 12 -3.74 -5.44 1.06
C ARG A 12 -4.63 -4.30 1.57
N TYR A 13 -4.12 -3.42 2.43
CA TYR A 13 -4.80 -2.16 2.72
C TYR A 13 -4.52 -1.17 1.57
N ASN A 14 -5.23 -1.35 0.46
CA ASN A 14 -5.66 -0.17 -0.29
C ASN A 14 -6.59 0.58 0.67
N LEU A 15 -6.14 1.70 1.24
CA LEU A 15 -6.95 2.60 2.06
C LEU A 15 -7.88 3.40 1.14
N ASP A 16 -8.68 2.68 0.33
CA ASP A 16 -9.55 3.25 -0.69
C ASP A 16 -10.83 3.82 -0.06
N SER A 17 -11.14 3.49 1.21
CA SER A 17 -12.25 4.07 1.98
C SER A 17 -11.90 4.45 3.42
N TRP A 18 -12.68 5.38 3.99
CA TRP A 18 -12.57 5.78 5.40
C TRP A 18 -12.78 4.62 6.37
N GLU A 19 -13.68 3.69 6.07
CA GLU A 19 -13.94 2.52 6.93
C GLU A 19 -12.72 1.60 7.00
N GLN A 20 -11.96 1.49 5.90
CA GLN A 20 -10.72 0.70 5.88
C GLN A 20 -9.62 1.39 6.70
N ILE A 21 -9.53 2.72 6.63
CA ILE A 21 -8.62 3.51 7.46
C ILE A 21 -8.96 3.33 8.94
N ASP A 22 -10.23 3.45 9.32
CA ASP A 22 -10.68 3.25 10.69
C ASP A 22 -10.35 1.84 11.20
N LYS A 23 -10.62 0.82 10.39
CA LYS A 23 -10.29 -0.57 10.74
C LYS A 23 -8.78 -0.77 10.94
N MET A 24 -7.95 -0.17 10.08
CA MET A 24 -6.49 -0.23 10.20
C MET A 24 -6.01 0.42 11.51
N VAL A 25 -6.48 1.64 11.79
CA VAL A 25 -6.09 2.39 13.00
C VAL A 25 -6.53 1.67 14.27
N MET A 26 -7.78 1.17 14.29
CA MET A 26 -8.29 0.40 15.43
C MET A 26 -7.52 -0.89 15.67
N THR A 27 -7.14 -1.58 14.59
CA THR A 27 -6.29 -2.77 14.69
C THR A 27 -4.93 -2.40 15.28
N ALA A 28 -4.25 -1.38 14.76
CA ALA A 28 -2.96 -0.94 15.29
C ALA A 28 -3.02 -0.61 16.80
N LYS A 29 -4.08 0.08 17.23
CA LYS A 29 -4.33 0.39 18.65
C LYS A 29 -4.51 -0.87 19.49
N GLN A 30 -5.26 -1.88 19.01
CA GLN A 30 -5.44 -3.15 19.72
C GLN A 30 -4.11 -3.91 19.93
N TYR A 31 -3.14 -3.73 19.03
CA TYR A 31 -1.81 -4.30 19.17
C TYR A 31 -0.85 -3.48 20.05
N GLY A 32 -1.32 -2.38 20.65
CA GLY A 32 -0.54 -1.53 21.56
C GLY A 32 0.34 -0.52 20.84
N ALA A 33 0.00 -0.12 19.61
CA ALA A 33 0.69 0.97 18.95
C ALA A 33 0.29 2.33 19.56
N ASP A 34 1.28 3.15 19.92
CA ASP A 34 1.06 4.51 20.43
C ASP A 34 0.81 5.54 19.32
N PHE A 35 1.28 5.25 18.10
CA PHE A 35 1.11 6.10 16.92
C PHE A 35 1.06 5.27 15.63
N VAL A 36 0.44 5.83 14.58
CA VAL A 36 0.42 5.26 13.23
C VAL A 36 1.05 6.27 12.27
N PHE A 37 2.09 5.85 11.55
CA PHE A 37 2.70 6.68 10.51
C PHE A 37 2.08 6.33 9.15
N ILE A 38 1.41 7.29 8.53
CA ILE A 38 0.83 7.13 7.19
C ILE A 38 1.88 7.54 6.16
N GLY A 39 2.50 6.53 5.53
CA GLY A 39 3.34 6.73 4.36
C GLY A 39 2.51 6.67 3.08
N ALA A 40 2.13 7.82 2.53
CA ALA A 40 1.57 7.85 1.18
C ALA A 40 2.69 7.47 0.20
N LEU A 41 2.53 6.34 -0.50
CA LEU A 41 3.37 6.00 -1.64
C LEU A 41 2.96 6.89 -2.80
N THR A 42 3.55 8.09 -2.88
CA THR A 42 3.43 8.90 -4.08
C THR A 42 4.17 8.19 -5.20
N LEU A 43 3.42 7.63 -6.14
CA LEU A 43 3.97 7.09 -7.38
C LEU A 43 4.41 8.27 -8.25
N PHE A 44 5.70 8.55 -8.24
CA PHE A 44 6.31 9.67 -8.91
C PHE A 44 7.30 9.20 -9.99
N GLY A 45 7.58 10.09 -10.95
CA GLY A 45 8.58 9.87 -12.00
C GLY A 45 8.10 9.00 -13.16
N ASN A 46 8.87 9.01 -14.26
CA ASN A 46 8.62 8.23 -15.48
C ASN A 46 9.91 7.57 -16.02
N GLY A 47 11.04 7.71 -15.34
CA GLY A 47 12.30 7.05 -15.67
C GLY A 47 12.25 5.55 -15.37
N ASP A 48 13.19 4.80 -15.91
CA ASP A 48 13.18 3.33 -15.84
C ASP A 48 13.25 2.75 -14.42
N ALA A 49 13.89 3.49 -13.52
CA ALA A 49 14.08 3.13 -12.12
C ALA A 49 13.16 3.91 -11.16
N ASP A 50 12.27 4.77 -11.68
CA ASP A 50 11.35 5.54 -10.84
C ASP A 50 10.26 4.65 -10.25
N CYS A 51 9.76 5.04 -9.08
CA CYS A 51 8.82 4.21 -8.31
C CYS A 51 7.52 3.95 -9.06
N LYS A 52 6.99 4.92 -9.84
CA LYS A 52 5.80 4.72 -10.68
C LYS A 52 6.02 3.67 -11.76
N THR A 53 7.15 3.75 -12.45
CA THR A 53 7.52 2.82 -13.52
C THR A 53 7.71 1.39 -12.99
N LEU A 54 8.44 1.25 -11.87
CA LEU A 54 8.65 -0.06 -11.24
C LEU A 54 7.34 -0.67 -10.73
N TYR A 55 6.45 0.14 -10.16
CA TYR A 55 5.13 -0.30 -9.72
C TYR A 55 4.28 -0.82 -10.88
N TYR A 56 4.25 -0.11 -12.02
CA TYR A 56 3.54 -0.60 -13.20
C TYR A 56 4.13 -1.88 -13.78
N LYS A 57 5.47 -2.02 -13.85
CA LYS A 57 6.13 -3.27 -14.27
C LYS A 57 5.74 -4.44 -13.35
N PHE A 58 5.63 -4.19 -12.05
CA PHE A 58 5.16 -5.19 -11.09
C PHE A 58 3.70 -5.60 -11.36
N LEU A 59 2.79 -4.63 -11.55
CA LEU A 59 1.39 -4.91 -11.87
C LEU A 59 1.25 -5.68 -13.19
N GLU A 60 1.94 -5.25 -14.24
CA GLU A 60 1.92 -5.91 -15.55
C GLU A 60 2.36 -7.38 -15.47
N LYS A 61 3.28 -7.70 -14.55
CA LYS A 61 3.79 -9.07 -14.37
C LYS A 61 2.90 -9.95 -13.49
N HIS A 62 2.32 -9.40 -12.42
CA HIS A 62 1.67 -10.19 -11.37
C HIS A 62 0.16 -10.00 -11.26
N TYR A 63 -0.35 -8.83 -11.64
CA TYR A 63 -1.77 -8.43 -11.50
C TYR A 63 -2.21 -7.55 -12.71
N PRO A 64 -2.11 -8.06 -13.95
CA PRO A 64 -2.33 -7.27 -15.16
C PRO A 64 -3.73 -6.65 -15.24
N GLU A 65 -4.73 -7.27 -14.60
CA GLU A 65 -6.11 -6.78 -14.51
C GLU A 65 -6.24 -5.45 -13.76
N LEU A 66 -5.27 -5.12 -12.91
CA LEU A 66 -5.24 -3.87 -12.15
C LEU A 66 -4.60 -2.72 -12.93
N VAL A 67 -3.83 -3.01 -13.98
CA VAL A 67 -3.11 -1.99 -14.76
C VAL A 67 -4.04 -0.90 -15.31
N PRO A 68 -5.22 -1.20 -15.89
CA PRO A 68 -6.13 -0.17 -16.37
C PRO A 68 -6.67 0.74 -15.25
N LYS A 69 -6.93 0.18 -14.05
CA LYS A 69 -7.38 0.96 -12.89
C LYS A 69 -6.32 1.99 -12.48
N TYR A 70 -5.07 1.56 -12.35
CA TYR A 70 -4.00 2.41 -11.81
C TYR A 70 -3.38 3.36 -12.84
N LYS A 71 -3.40 3.04 -14.15
CA LYS A 71 -2.96 3.99 -15.20
C LYS A 71 -3.99 5.10 -15.49
N GLY A 72 -5.25 4.92 -15.06
CA GLY A 72 -6.32 5.91 -15.24
C GLY A 72 -6.43 6.95 -14.11
N LEU A 73 -5.61 6.84 -13.06
CA LEU A 73 -5.50 7.78 -11.94
C LEU A 73 -4.35 8.79 -12.18
#